data_AF-A0A969GG95-F1
#
_entry.id   AF-A0A969GG95-F1
#
_cell.length_a   1.000
_cell.length_b   1.000
_cell.length_c   1.000
_cell.angle_alpha   90.00
_cell.angle_beta   90.00
_cell.angle_gamma   90.00
#
_symmetry.space_group_name_H-M   'P 1'
#
loop_
_entity.id
_entity.type
_entity.pdbx_description
1 polymer ?
#
loop_
_entity_poly.entity_id
_entity_poly.type
_entity_poly.pdbx_seq_one_letter_code
_entity_poly.pdbx_strand_id
1 'polypeptide(L)'
;MTSKNEIYYADYLELDKILNSQNPKSGNATDEMLFIIIHQAYELWFKQIIHELDAVRGIFSKGNVNDNAGEMSIAVHKLKRVVKILEVLNQQVNILETMTPMDFLEFRNLLQPSSGFQSLQFRIIEAKLGLKLEQRYKADYYKNTRPGGFSRQDYESISHVEKEATLKELIVEWAERTPFFDESLWKEYQNLHPVENDNQKFWSDYKKIYAGSLSNAERGRLDELEKFFTKKALVIFLSMQCERFYSL
;
A
#
# COMPACT_ATOMS: atom_id res chain seq x y z
N MET A 1 -47.65 -5.54 4.79
CA MET A 1 -46.78 -4.35 4.77
C MET A 1 -45.49 -4.74 5.46
N THR A 2 -44.44 -5.05 4.70
CA THR A 2 -43.12 -5.36 5.23
C THR A 2 -42.49 -4.05 5.72
N SER A 3 -42.23 -3.93 7.02
CA SER A 3 -41.48 -2.80 7.57
C SER A 3 -40.11 -2.78 6.91
N LYS A 4 -39.79 -1.69 6.23
CA LYS A 4 -38.43 -1.40 5.78
C LYS A 4 -37.56 -1.41 7.05
N ASN A 5 -36.68 -2.40 7.20
CA ASN A 5 -35.71 -2.39 8.30
C ASN A 5 -34.80 -1.18 8.07
N GLU A 6 -35.09 -0.08 8.77
CA GLU A 6 -34.22 1.08 8.79
C GLU A 6 -32.91 0.67 9.45
N ILE A 7 -31.82 0.76 8.70
CA ILE A 7 -30.48 0.45 9.20
C ILE A 7 -30.06 1.59 10.13
N TYR A 8 -29.91 1.31 11.42
CA TYR A 8 -29.42 2.27 12.39
C TYR A 8 -27.89 2.42 12.29
N TYR A 9 -27.40 3.66 12.33
CA TYR A 9 -25.98 3.99 12.09
C TYR A 9 -25.01 3.24 13.00
N ALA A 10 -25.31 3.20 14.30
CA ALA A 10 -24.43 2.54 15.28
C ALA A 10 -24.35 1.03 15.07
N ASP A 11 -25.46 0.42 14.65
CA ASP A 11 -25.54 -1.02 14.36
C ASP A 11 -24.79 -1.36 13.07
N TYR A 12 -24.95 -0.53 12.03
CA TYR A 12 -24.26 -0.72 10.75
C TYR A 12 -22.74 -0.68 10.87
N LEU A 13 -22.22 0.26 11.67
CA LEU A 13 -20.78 0.41 11.90
C LEU A 13 -20.25 -0.43 13.06
N GLU A 14 -21.13 -1.18 13.75
CA GLU A 14 -20.80 -1.93 14.96
C GLU A 14 -20.04 -1.07 16.00
N LEU A 15 -20.51 0.15 16.24
CA LEU A 15 -19.81 1.12 17.10
C LEU A 15 -19.59 0.62 18.52
N ASP A 16 -20.46 -0.27 19.02
CA ASP A 16 -20.27 -0.92 20.32
C ASP A 16 -18.96 -1.72 20.39
N LYS A 17 -18.54 -2.38 19.29
CA LYS A 17 -17.25 -3.10 19.26
C LYS A 17 -16.08 -2.13 19.11
N ILE A 18 -16.24 -1.10 18.29
CA ILE A 18 -15.15 -0.16 18.00
C ILE A 18 -14.87 0.72 19.23
N LEU A 19 -15.89 1.34 19.81
CA LEU A 19 -15.78 2.34 20.87
C LEU A 19 -15.60 1.76 22.28
N ASN A 20 -15.69 0.43 22.44
CA ASN A 20 -15.39 -0.27 23.69
C ASN A 20 -14.12 -1.16 23.60
N SER A 21 -13.29 -0.95 22.57
CA SER A 21 -12.06 -1.73 22.40
C SER A 21 -10.82 -1.07 23.05
N GLN A 22 -10.97 0.13 23.61
CA GLN A 22 -9.88 0.89 24.22
C GLN A 22 -9.72 0.53 25.70
N ASN A 23 -8.65 -0.18 26.03
CA ASN A 23 -8.41 -0.68 27.39
C ASN A 23 -7.01 -0.28 27.91
N PRO A 24 -6.82 0.97 28.37
CA PRO A 24 -5.56 1.43 28.97
C PRO A 24 -5.13 0.56 30.16
N LYS A 25 -3.83 0.29 30.29
CA LYS A 25 -3.21 -0.51 31.35
C LYS A 25 -2.64 0.32 32.50
N SER A 26 -2.22 1.54 32.23
CA SER A 26 -1.54 2.42 33.19
C SER A 26 -2.47 3.02 34.25
N GLY A 27 -3.78 3.00 34.01
CA GLY A 27 -4.82 3.57 34.89
C GLY A 27 -4.81 5.10 34.97
N ASN A 28 -3.63 5.74 34.91
CA ASN A 28 -3.41 7.16 35.14
C ASN A 28 -2.72 7.89 33.97
N ALA A 29 -2.02 7.19 33.06
CA ALA A 29 -1.34 7.87 31.96
C ALA A 29 -2.36 8.30 30.90
N THR A 30 -2.51 9.61 30.73
CA THR A 30 -3.53 10.19 29.84
C THR A 30 -3.31 9.83 28.38
N ASP A 31 -2.05 9.72 27.97
CA ASP A 31 -1.65 9.57 26.58
C ASP A 31 -1.67 8.11 26.10
N GLU A 32 -1.88 7.15 27.00
CA GLU A 32 -2.08 5.75 26.60
C GLU A 32 -3.36 5.58 25.76
N MET A 33 -4.42 6.35 26.06
CA MET A 33 -5.63 6.36 25.23
C MET A 33 -5.33 6.82 23.80
N LEU A 34 -4.52 7.88 23.64
CA LEU A 34 -4.07 8.37 22.34
C LEU A 34 -3.26 7.29 21.60
N PHE A 35 -2.32 6.65 22.32
CA PHE A 35 -1.53 5.55 21.79
C PHE A 35 -2.41 4.39 21.28
N ILE A 36 -3.46 4.01 22.03
CA ILE A 36 -4.38 2.95 21.59
C ILE A 36 -5.17 3.40 20.35
N ILE A 37 -5.81 4.57 20.40
CA ILE A 37 -6.70 5.05 19.32
C ILE A 37 -5.93 5.21 18.01
N ILE A 38 -4.71 5.77 18.04
CA ILE A 38 -3.94 5.98 16.81
C ILE A 38 -3.57 4.63 16.15
N HIS A 39 -3.16 3.63 16.92
CA HIS A 39 -2.83 2.30 16.39
C HIS A 39 -4.06 1.56 15.87
N GLN A 40 -5.21 1.67 16.56
CA GLN A 40 -6.48 1.13 16.07
C GLN A 40 -6.90 1.79 14.74
N ALA A 41 -6.71 3.10 14.60
CA ALA A 41 -6.97 3.80 13.36
C ALA A 41 -6.04 3.33 12.22
N TYR A 42 -4.74 3.11 12.48
CA TYR A 42 -3.82 2.49 11.52
C TYR A 42 -4.32 1.10 11.08
N GLU A 43 -4.71 0.24 12.01
CA GLU A 43 -5.15 -1.13 11.70
C GLU A 43 -6.47 -1.15 10.90
N LEU A 44 -7.39 -0.20 11.12
CA LEU A 44 -8.58 -0.04 10.28
C LEU A 44 -8.22 0.38 8.85
N TRP A 45 -7.26 1.30 8.70
CA TRP A 45 -6.76 1.69 7.38
C TRP A 45 -5.98 0.58 6.68
N PHE A 46 -5.19 -0.20 7.40
CA PHE A 46 -4.51 -1.38 6.86
C PHE A 46 -5.50 -2.41 6.34
N LYS A 47 -6.59 -2.65 7.08
CA LYS A 47 -7.69 -3.52 6.62
C LYS A 47 -8.28 -3.02 5.30
N GLN A 48 -8.52 -1.70 5.18
CA GLN A 48 -9.01 -1.12 3.93
C GLN A 48 -7.99 -1.25 2.78
N ILE A 49 -6.70 -1.02 3.04
CA ILE A 49 -5.64 -1.20 2.04
C ILE A 49 -5.62 -2.65 1.55
N ILE A 50 -5.65 -3.64 2.44
CA ILE A 50 -5.67 -5.07 2.09
C ILE A 50 -6.89 -5.37 1.21
N HIS A 51 -8.08 -4.87 1.59
CA HIS A 51 -9.30 -5.04 0.80
C HIS A 51 -9.16 -4.51 -0.63
N GLU A 52 -8.56 -3.32 -0.81
CA GLU A 52 -8.31 -2.77 -2.14
C GLU A 52 -7.26 -3.58 -2.91
N LEU A 53 -6.16 -3.95 -2.26
CA LEU A 53 -5.09 -4.73 -2.89
C LEU A 53 -5.58 -6.09 -3.35
N ASP A 54 -6.39 -6.79 -2.57
CA ASP A 54 -6.96 -8.08 -2.97
C ASP A 54 -7.93 -7.95 -4.14
N ALA A 55 -8.74 -6.88 -4.19
CA ALA A 55 -9.58 -6.60 -5.34
C ALA A 55 -8.74 -6.34 -6.62
N VAL A 56 -7.65 -5.58 -6.51
CA VAL A 56 -6.74 -5.32 -7.65
C VAL A 56 -6.04 -6.60 -8.08
N ARG A 57 -5.47 -7.36 -7.15
CA ARG A 57 -4.81 -8.65 -7.45
C ARG A 57 -5.78 -9.62 -8.13
N GLY A 58 -7.03 -9.67 -7.69
CA GLY A 58 -8.10 -10.47 -8.31
C GLY A 58 -8.48 -10.04 -9.72
N ILE A 59 -8.23 -8.79 -10.13
CA ILE A 59 -8.39 -8.35 -11.51
C ILE A 59 -7.23 -8.91 -12.36
N PHE A 60 -6.00 -8.68 -11.93
CA PHE A 60 -4.82 -9.09 -12.70
C PHE A 60 -4.59 -10.60 -12.77
N SER A 61 -5.02 -11.36 -11.75
CA SER A 61 -4.88 -12.82 -11.72
C SER A 61 -5.71 -13.56 -12.77
N LYS A 62 -6.66 -12.90 -13.44
CA LYS A 62 -7.50 -13.52 -14.49
C LYS A 62 -6.75 -13.77 -15.81
N GLY A 63 -5.49 -13.34 -15.94
CA GLY A 63 -4.63 -13.61 -17.09
C GLY A 63 -5.00 -12.88 -18.40
N ASN A 64 -6.24 -12.42 -18.57
CA ASN A 64 -6.76 -11.74 -19.76
C ASN A 64 -7.43 -10.39 -19.43
N VAL A 65 -6.78 -9.58 -18.58
CA VAL A 65 -7.22 -8.18 -18.39
C VAL A 65 -7.10 -7.45 -19.72
N ASN A 66 -8.24 -7.04 -20.27
CA ASN A 66 -8.29 -6.20 -21.46
C ASN A 66 -8.01 -4.75 -21.03
N ASP A 67 -6.99 -4.13 -21.62
CA ASP A 67 -6.52 -2.77 -21.28
C ASP A 67 -7.61 -1.70 -21.45
N ASN A 68 -8.60 -1.96 -22.31
CA ASN A 68 -9.72 -1.06 -22.58
C ASN A 68 -11.00 -1.44 -21.81
N ALA A 69 -10.96 -2.46 -20.96
CA ALA A 69 -12.11 -2.86 -20.16
C ALA A 69 -12.26 -2.00 -18.90
N GLY A 70 -13.50 -1.92 -18.40
CA GLY A 70 -13.81 -1.20 -17.16
C GLY A 70 -13.02 -1.70 -15.93
N GLU A 71 -12.53 -2.95 -15.96
CA GLU A 71 -11.69 -3.52 -14.90
C GLU A 71 -10.37 -2.76 -14.70
N MET A 72 -9.75 -2.24 -15.76
CA MET A 72 -8.51 -1.46 -15.64
C MET A 72 -8.77 -0.11 -14.94
N SER A 73 -9.88 0.54 -15.27
CA SER A 73 -10.31 1.78 -14.58
C SER A 73 -10.56 1.54 -13.09
N ILE A 74 -11.18 0.39 -12.75
CA ILE A 74 -11.39 -0.03 -11.36
C ILE A 74 -10.04 -0.22 -10.66
N ALA A 75 -9.09 -0.93 -11.27
CA ALA A 75 -7.77 -1.17 -10.69
C ALA A 75 -7.03 0.16 -10.40
N VAL A 76 -6.99 1.07 -11.37
CA VAL A 76 -6.40 2.40 -11.21
C VAL A 76 -7.07 3.19 -10.10
N HIS A 77 -8.41 3.20 -10.05
CA HIS A 77 -9.17 3.92 -9.03
C HIS A 77 -8.88 3.40 -7.62
N LYS A 78 -8.83 2.07 -7.45
CA LYS A 78 -8.51 1.42 -6.17
C LYS A 78 -7.07 1.72 -5.72
N LEU A 79 -6.10 1.66 -6.62
CA LEU A 79 -4.71 2.01 -6.30
C LEU A 79 -4.56 3.50 -5.95
N LYS A 80 -5.26 4.40 -6.66
CA LYS A 80 -5.33 5.82 -6.29
C LYS A 80 -5.90 6.01 -4.88
N ARG A 81 -6.92 5.23 -4.50
CA ARG A 81 -7.47 5.24 -3.14
C ARG A 81 -6.44 4.76 -2.11
N VAL A 82 -5.71 3.68 -2.38
CA VAL A 82 -4.62 3.20 -1.51
C VAL A 82 -3.59 4.31 -1.28
N VAL A 83 -3.20 5.04 -2.34
CA VAL A 83 -2.28 6.19 -2.21
C VAL A 83 -2.86 7.26 -1.29
N LYS A 84 -4.14 7.61 -1.42
CA LYS A 84 -4.79 8.58 -0.52
C LYS A 84 -4.87 8.13 0.93
N ILE A 85 -5.09 6.83 1.18
CA ILE A 85 -5.04 6.28 2.53
C ILE A 85 -3.63 6.41 3.10
N LEU A 86 -2.60 6.04 2.33
CA LEU A 86 -1.20 6.19 2.76
C LEU A 86 -0.82 7.65 3.05
N GLU A 87 -1.34 8.62 2.28
CA GLU A 87 -1.18 10.05 2.59
C GLU A 87 -1.76 10.42 3.97
N VAL A 88 -2.95 9.91 4.30
CA VAL A 88 -3.57 10.11 5.63
C VAL A 88 -2.74 9.45 6.73
N LEU A 89 -2.26 8.22 6.51
CA LEU A 89 -1.41 7.51 7.46
C LEU A 89 -0.12 8.29 7.78
N ASN A 90 0.47 8.97 6.79
CA ASN A 90 1.61 9.84 7.06
C ASN A 90 1.27 11.01 7.97
N GLN A 91 0.11 11.64 7.73
CA GLN A 91 -0.32 12.79 8.53
C GLN A 91 -0.66 12.37 9.97
N GLN A 92 -1.12 11.13 10.18
CA GLN A 92 -1.40 10.59 11.51
C GLN A 92 -0.16 10.53 12.41
N VAL A 93 1.06 10.44 11.86
CA VAL A 93 2.30 10.51 12.66
C VAL A 93 2.37 11.83 13.44
N ASN A 94 1.93 12.94 12.85
CA ASN A 94 1.95 14.25 13.52
C ASN A 94 1.04 14.29 14.77
N ILE A 95 0.01 13.44 14.83
CA ILE A 95 -0.85 13.31 16.01
C ILE A 95 -0.09 12.56 17.11
N LEU A 96 0.64 11.51 16.77
CA LEU A 96 1.45 10.77 17.74
C LEU A 96 2.61 11.63 18.28
N GLU A 97 3.17 12.52 17.45
CA GLU A 97 4.23 13.45 17.84
C GLU A 97 3.80 14.50 18.89
N THR A 98 2.50 14.62 19.19
CA THR A 98 2.05 15.49 20.30
C THR A 98 2.27 14.86 21.67
N MET A 99 2.48 13.55 21.75
CA MET A 99 2.83 12.84 22.99
C MET A 99 4.31 13.05 23.29
N THR A 100 4.63 13.50 24.51
CA THR A 100 6.03 13.69 24.87
C THR A 100 6.71 12.34 25.16
N PRO A 101 8.03 12.24 24.99
CA PRO A 101 8.76 11.03 25.38
C PRO A 101 8.59 10.68 26.86
N MET A 102 8.40 11.68 27.74
CA MET A 102 8.20 11.45 29.17
C MET A 102 6.83 10.79 29.43
N ASP A 103 5.77 11.30 28.80
CA ASP A 103 4.42 10.73 28.93
C ASP A 103 4.38 9.29 28.40
N PHE A 104 5.07 9.05 27.29
CA PHE A 104 5.21 7.69 26.75
C PHE A 104 5.93 6.73 27.71
N LEU A 105 6.98 7.19 28.39
CA LEU A 105 7.72 6.37 29.36
C LEU A 105 6.87 5.94 30.56
N GLU A 106 5.82 6.68 30.91
CA GLU A 106 4.93 6.34 32.03
C GLU A 106 4.21 5.00 31.85
N PHE A 107 3.86 4.65 30.61
CA PHE A 107 3.13 3.41 30.30
C PHE A 107 3.90 2.42 29.42
N ARG A 108 5.05 2.80 28.84
CA ARG A 108 5.87 1.94 27.96
C ARG A 108 6.19 0.56 28.55
N ASN A 109 6.50 0.50 29.85
CA ASN A 109 6.86 -0.77 30.49
C ASN A 109 5.68 -1.76 30.57
N LEU A 110 4.45 -1.27 30.50
CA LEU A 110 3.22 -2.09 30.50
C LEU A 110 2.93 -2.73 29.15
N LEU A 111 3.58 -2.23 28.08
CA LEU A 111 3.38 -2.73 26.72
C LEU A 111 4.25 -3.95 26.42
N GLN A 112 5.34 -4.17 27.16
CA GLN A 112 6.24 -5.30 26.93
C GLN A 112 5.52 -6.64 27.16
N PRO A 113 5.76 -7.66 26.29
CA PRO A 113 6.71 -7.70 25.18
C PRO A 113 6.14 -7.20 23.83
N SER A 114 4.95 -6.61 23.82
CA SER A 114 4.23 -6.24 22.59
C SER A 114 4.96 -5.14 21.81
N SER A 115 4.94 -5.23 20.48
CA SER A 115 5.64 -4.28 19.61
C SER A 115 4.92 -4.10 18.27
N GLY A 116 5.12 -2.95 17.61
CA GLY A 116 4.69 -2.72 16.23
C GLY A 116 5.26 -3.74 15.22
N PHE A 117 6.31 -4.48 15.58
CA PHE A 117 6.78 -5.65 14.83
C PHE A 117 5.72 -6.76 14.68
N GLN A 118 4.71 -6.78 15.54
CA GLN A 118 3.62 -7.76 15.55
C GLN A 118 2.37 -7.30 14.76
N SER A 119 2.43 -6.20 14.01
CA SER A 119 1.32 -5.82 13.12
C SER A 119 1.24 -6.80 11.95
N LEU A 120 0.31 -7.76 12.05
CA LEU A 120 0.06 -8.77 11.03
C LEU A 120 -0.37 -8.12 9.70
N GLN A 121 -1.31 -7.17 9.76
CA GLN A 121 -1.83 -6.53 8.54
C GLN A 121 -0.74 -5.74 7.81
N PHE A 122 0.16 -5.09 8.54
CA PHE A 122 1.31 -4.42 7.93
C PHE A 122 2.20 -5.41 7.14
N ARG A 123 2.49 -6.58 7.71
CA ARG A 123 3.27 -7.63 7.03
C ARG A 123 2.53 -8.20 5.81
N ILE A 124 1.22 -8.39 5.92
CA ILE A 124 0.38 -8.83 4.80
C ILE A 124 0.43 -7.81 3.65
N ILE A 125 0.38 -6.50 3.93
CA ILE A 125 0.48 -5.45 2.90
C ILE A 125 1.83 -5.55 2.18
N GLU A 126 2.94 -5.63 2.92
CA GLU A 126 4.26 -5.74 2.30
C GLU A 126 4.42 -7.02 1.46
N ALA A 127 3.91 -8.15 1.95
CA ALA A 127 3.94 -9.42 1.23
C ALA A 127 3.11 -9.34 -0.06
N LYS A 128 1.87 -8.81 0.00
CA LYS A 128 0.99 -8.64 -1.17
C LYS A 128 1.57 -7.67 -2.20
N LEU A 129 2.30 -6.64 -1.78
CA LEU A 129 2.98 -5.71 -2.70
C LEU A 129 4.22 -6.31 -3.36
N GLY A 130 4.85 -7.31 -2.72
CA GLY A 130 5.98 -8.06 -3.27
C GLY A 130 7.35 -7.67 -2.74
N LEU A 131 7.44 -7.21 -1.49
CA LEU A 131 8.73 -7.01 -0.81
C LEU A 131 9.31 -8.38 -0.38
N LYS A 132 10.33 -8.84 -1.11
CA LYS A 132 10.94 -10.15 -0.87
C LYS A 132 11.80 -10.17 0.40
N LEU A 133 11.96 -11.35 1.00
CA LEU A 133 12.72 -11.52 2.25
C LEU A 133 14.18 -11.07 2.11
N GLU A 134 14.81 -11.35 0.97
CA GLU A 134 16.22 -11.04 0.71
C GLU A 134 16.46 -9.52 0.59
N GLN A 135 15.40 -8.76 0.33
CA GLN A 135 15.43 -7.30 0.20
C GLN A 135 15.19 -6.59 1.54
N ARG A 136 14.90 -7.34 2.60
CA ARG A 136 14.62 -6.77 3.92
C ARG A 136 15.90 -6.59 4.71
N TYR A 137 16.06 -5.41 5.30
CA TYR A 137 17.06 -5.20 6.34
C TYR A 137 16.70 -6.04 7.58
N LYS A 138 17.66 -6.81 8.10
CA LYS A 138 17.48 -7.75 9.22
C LYS A 138 16.28 -8.71 9.04
N ALA A 139 16.35 -9.55 8.00
CA ALA A 139 15.34 -10.55 7.65
C ALA A 139 14.85 -11.41 8.84
N ASP A 140 15.72 -11.69 9.82
CA ASP A 140 15.38 -12.45 11.03
C ASP A 140 14.25 -11.83 11.87
N TYR A 141 13.99 -10.53 11.74
CA TYR A 141 12.94 -9.83 12.50
C TYR A 141 11.56 -9.90 11.84
N TYR A 142 11.51 -10.17 10.54
CA TYR A 142 10.31 -10.02 9.72
C TYR A 142 9.18 -11.01 10.09
N LYS A 143 9.53 -12.27 10.38
CA LYS A 143 8.59 -13.32 10.85
C LYS A 143 9.17 -14.06 12.06
N ASN A 144 9.65 -13.32 13.05
CA ASN A 144 10.20 -13.93 14.25
C ASN A 144 9.06 -14.40 15.19
N THR A 145 9.24 -15.55 15.83
CA THR A 145 8.30 -16.11 16.83
C THR A 145 8.89 -16.09 18.25
N ARG A 146 9.91 -15.25 18.48
CA ARG A 146 10.52 -15.06 19.81
C ARG A 146 9.54 -14.28 20.70
N PRO A 147 9.74 -14.19 22.03
CA PRO A 147 8.91 -13.34 22.88
C PRO A 147 8.83 -11.91 22.33
N GLY A 148 7.62 -11.40 22.09
CA GLY A 148 7.38 -10.13 21.39
C GLY A 148 7.29 -10.22 19.85
N GLY A 149 7.32 -11.44 19.31
CA GLY A 149 7.11 -11.76 17.90
C GLY A 149 5.71 -12.32 17.60
N PHE A 150 5.53 -12.85 16.40
CA PHE A 150 4.23 -13.37 15.94
C PHE A 150 3.82 -14.67 16.63
N SER A 151 2.51 -14.86 16.77
CA SER A 151 1.97 -16.18 17.09
C SER A 151 2.25 -17.15 15.93
N ARG A 152 2.16 -18.46 16.20
CA ARG A 152 2.33 -19.48 15.14
C ARG A 152 1.28 -19.34 14.04
N GLN A 153 0.05 -18.96 14.42
CA GLN A 153 -1.04 -18.74 13.48
C GLN A 153 -0.78 -17.53 12.57
N ASP A 154 -0.28 -16.44 13.12
CA ASP A 154 0.06 -15.24 12.35
C ASP A 154 1.24 -15.51 11.40
N TYR A 155 2.25 -16.25 11.88
CA TYR A 155 3.37 -16.71 11.06
C TYR A 155 2.89 -17.52 9.84
N GLU A 156 1.98 -18.47 10.07
CA GLU A 156 1.41 -19.31 9.01
C GLU A 156 0.55 -18.46 8.05
N SER A 157 -0.17 -17.47 8.56
CA SER A 157 -0.96 -16.54 7.73
C SER A 157 -0.08 -15.71 6.79
N ILE A 158 1.03 -15.15 7.29
CA ILE A 158 1.98 -14.40 6.45
C ILE A 158 2.61 -15.34 5.41
N SER A 159 3.01 -16.54 5.84
CA SER A 159 3.65 -17.53 4.97
C SER A 159 2.70 -18.08 3.89
N HIS A 160 1.38 -18.05 4.13
CA HIS A 160 0.39 -18.37 3.12
C HIS A 160 0.33 -17.28 2.04
N VAL A 161 0.23 -16.01 2.46
CA VAL A 161 0.17 -14.87 1.54
C VAL A 161 1.42 -14.76 0.66
N GLU A 162 2.60 -15.09 1.20
CA GLU A 162 3.86 -15.11 0.44
C GLU A 162 3.92 -16.14 -0.70
N LYS A 163 3.06 -17.17 -0.68
CA LYS A 163 2.96 -18.15 -1.77
C LYS A 163 2.02 -17.71 -2.88
N GLU A 164 1.20 -16.70 -2.63
CA GLU A 164 0.31 -16.15 -3.63
C GLU A 164 1.07 -15.19 -4.55
N ALA A 165 0.61 -15.02 -5.78
CA ALA A 165 1.17 -14.03 -6.70
C ALA A 165 1.04 -12.61 -6.12
N THR A 166 2.15 -11.89 -6.08
CA THR A 166 2.22 -10.52 -5.57
C THR A 166 1.62 -9.56 -6.60
N LEU A 167 1.19 -8.37 -6.15
CA LEU A 167 0.72 -7.32 -7.07
C LEU A 167 1.80 -6.96 -8.09
N LYS A 168 3.07 -6.93 -7.66
CA LYS A 168 4.21 -6.68 -8.55
C LYS A 168 4.32 -7.74 -9.64
N GLU A 169 4.31 -9.02 -9.29
CA GLU A 169 4.38 -10.12 -10.27
C GLU A 169 3.22 -10.07 -11.24
N LEU A 170 2.00 -9.89 -10.75
CA LEU A 170 0.79 -9.79 -11.56
C LEU A 170 0.81 -8.61 -12.55
N ILE A 171 1.34 -7.45 -12.13
CA ILE A 171 1.50 -6.29 -13.01
C ILE A 171 2.59 -6.55 -14.06
N VAL A 172 3.70 -7.18 -13.68
CA VAL A 172 4.78 -7.54 -14.61
C VAL A 172 4.28 -8.54 -15.66
N GLU A 173 3.60 -9.61 -15.24
CA GLU A 173 2.98 -10.58 -16.15
C GLU A 173 1.97 -9.93 -17.09
N TRP A 174 1.18 -8.96 -16.61
CA TRP A 174 0.30 -8.18 -17.47
C TRP A 174 1.08 -7.35 -18.49
N ALA A 175 2.13 -6.65 -18.05
CA ALA A 175 2.94 -5.78 -18.91
C ALA A 175 3.71 -6.57 -19.98
N GLU A 176 4.23 -7.76 -19.66
CA GLU A 176 4.98 -8.62 -20.59
C GLU A 176 4.16 -9.10 -21.79
N ARG A 177 2.83 -9.08 -21.70
CA ARG A 177 1.94 -9.39 -22.84
C ARG A 177 1.91 -8.31 -23.91
N THR A 178 2.37 -7.11 -23.59
CA THR A 178 2.42 -6.04 -24.57
C THR A 178 3.47 -6.37 -25.63
N PRO A 179 3.16 -6.15 -26.92
CA PRO A 179 4.04 -6.59 -28.02
C PRO A 179 5.43 -5.94 -27.96
N PHE A 180 5.58 -4.82 -27.22
CA PHE A 180 6.83 -4.10 -27.00
C PHE A 180 7.98 -4.93 -26.40
N PHE A 181 7.78 -6.15 -25.93
CA PHE A 181 8.87 -6.99 -25.43
C PHE A 181 9.41 -8.00 -26.46
N ASP A 182 8.86 -8.03 -27.67
CA ASP A 182 9.41 -8.81 -28.78
C ASP A 182 10.61 -8.09 -29.41
N GLU A 183 11.83 -8.64 -29.24
CA GLU A 183 13.07 -8.11 -29.81
C GLU A 183 12.99 -7.88 -31.33
N SER A 184 12.17 -8.66 -32.04
CA SER A 184 12.00 -8.50 -33.50
C SER A 184 11.38 -7.15 -33.86
N LEU A 185 10.52 -6.57 -33.01
CA LEU A 185 9.95 -5.23 -33.20
C LEU A 185 10.99 -4.12 -33.04
N TRP A 186 12.13 -4.40 -32.40
CA TRP A 186 13.17 -3.42 -32.11
C TRP A 186 14.38 -3.49 -33.05
N LYS A 187 14.60 -4.61 -33.73
CA LYS A 187 15.76 -4.81 -34.64
C LYS A 187 15.82 -3.78 -35.76
N GLU A 188 14.66 -3.35 -36.25
CA GLU A 188 14.52 -2.36 -37.32
C GLU A 188 13.94 -1.03 -36.82
N TYR A 189 13.84 -0.85 -35.50
CA TYR A 189 13.26 0.36 -34.93
C TYR A 189 14.11 1.58 -35.29
N GLN A 190 13.59 2.41 -36.19
CA GLN A 190 14.16 3.69 -36.55
C GLN A 190 13.49 4.79 -35.74
N ASN A 191 14.32 5.66 -35.19
CA ASN A 191 13.84 6.81 -34.44
C ASN A 191 13.14 7.78 -35.40
N LEU A 192 11.85 8.04 -35.19
CA LEU A 192 11.05 8.91 -36.05
C LEU A 192 11.25 10.39 -35.70
N HIS A 193 11.68 10.67 -34.46
CA HIS A 193 11.85 12.01 -33.96
C HIS A 193 13.20 12.20 -33.22
N PRO A 194 13.73 13.43 -33.12
CA PRO A 194 14.96 13.68 -32.36
C PRO A 194 14.85 13.20 -30.91
N VAL A 195 15.94 12.61 -30.38
CA VAL A 195 16.02 12.23 -28.96
C VAL A 195 16.12 13.49 -28.11
N GLU A 196 15.26 13.62 -27.11
CA GLU A 196 15.25 14.75 -26.16
C GLU A 196 15.62 14.27 -24.75
N ASN A 197 16.51 15.01 -24.07
CA ASN A 197 16.88 14.84 -22.66
C ASN A 197 17.35 13.42 -22.26
N ASP A 198 18.26 12.82 -23.03
CA ASP A 198 18.93 11.55 -22.69
C ASP A 198 17.99 10.33 -22.53
N ASN A 199 16.75 10.43 -23.03
CA ASN A 199 15.81 9.31 -23.03
C ASN A 199 16.12 8.31 -24.15
N GLN A 200 15.77 7.03 -23.96
CA GLN A 200 15.84 6.04 -25.04
C GLN A 200 14.98 6.48 -26.24
N LYS A 201 15.45 6.17 -27.47
CA LYS A 201 14.82 6.53 -28.75
C LYS A 201 13.29 6.32 -28.75
N PHE A 202 12.87 5.16 -28.24
CA PHE A 202 11.46 4.80 -28.09
C PHE A 202 10.61 5.83 -27.34
N TRP A 203 11.07 6.31 -26.19
CA TRP A 203 10.27 7.19 -25.35
C TRP A 203 10.08 8.58 -25.96
N SER A 204 10.99 9.01 -26.83
CA SER A 204 10.82 10.25 -27.61
C SER A 204 9.69 10.11 -28.62
N ASP A 205 9.70 9.01 -29.38
CA ASP A 205 8.69 8.75 -30.39
C ASP A 205 7.32 8.45 -29.77
N TYR A 206 7.27 7.62 -28.73
CA TYR A 206 6.04 7.30 -28.01
C TYR A 206 5.37 8.57 -27.48
N LYS A 207 6.13 9.50 -26.88
CA LYS A 207 5.58 10.78 -26.41
C LYS A 207 5.00 11.61 -27.54
N LYS A 208 5.68 11.73 -28.67
CA LYS A 208 5.23 12.55 -29.81
C LYS A 208 4.01 11.94 -30.51
N ILE A 209 3.99 10.62 -30.67
CA ILE A 209 2.85 9.89 -31.20
C ILE A 209 1.65 9.99 -30.25
N TYR A 210 1.86 9.79 -28.95
CA TYR A 210 0.81 9.94 -27.94
C TYR A 210 0.28 11.37 -27.89
N ALA A 211 1.15 12.38 -27.95
CA ALA A 211 0.74 13.78 -28.01
C ALA A 211 -0.14 14.08 -29.24
N GLY A 212 0.21 13.50 -30.38
CA GLY A 212 -0.53 13.63 -31.63
C GLY A 212 -1.85 12.84 -31.68
N SER A 213 -2.00 11.79 -30.86
CA SER A 213 -3.21 10.96 -30.82
C SER A 213 -4.30 11.47 -29.88
N LEU A 214 -3.97 12.40 -28.98
CA LEU A 214 -4.92 12.96 -28.02
C LEU A 214 -5.87 13.96 -28.67
N SER A 215 -7.15 13.85 -28.37
CA SER A 215 -8.13 14.89 -28.70
C SER A 215 -7.95 16.13 -27.84
N ASN A 216 -8.55 17.26 -28.23
CA ASN A 216 -8.45 18.52 -27.49
C ASN A 216 -8.92 18.41 -26.02
N ALA A 217 -9.87 17.52 -25.73
CA ALA A 217 -10.36 17.26 -24.37
C ALA A 217 -9.38 16.42 -23.52
N GLU A 218 -8.44 15.73 -24.16
CA GLU A 218 -7.54 14.77 -23.52
C GLU A 218 -6.11 15.29 -23.37
N ARG A 219 -5.83 16.53 -23.84
CA ARG A 219 -4.50 17.16 -23.74
C ARG A 219 -3.94 17.20 -22.32
N GLY A 220 -4.79 17.28 -21.29
CA GLY A 220 -4.36 17.21 -19.88
C GLY A 220 -3.68 15.89 -19.48
N ARG A 221 -3.80 14.82 -20.28
CA ARG A 221 -3.10 13.55 -20.06
C ARG A 221 -1.61 13.62 -20.42
N LEU A 222 -1.20 14.57 -21.27
CA LEU A 222 0.22 14.79 -21.55
C LEU A 222 0.98 15.22 -20.30
N ASP A 223 0.39 16.14 -19.52
CA ASP A 223 0.99 16.59 -18.26
C ASP A 223 1.09 15.45 -17.23
N GLU A 224 0.15 14.51 -17.23
CA GLU A 224 0.23 13.31 -16.40
C GLU A 224 1.33 12.34 -16.87
N LEU A 225 1.45 12.14 -18.19
CA LEU A 225 2.52 11.33 -18.78
C LEU A 225 3.90 11.91 -18.46
N GLU A 226 4.10 13.23 -18.55
CA GLU A 226 5.38 13.87 -18.23
C GLU A 226 5.77 13.71 -16.75
N LYS A 227 4.80 13.75 -15.84
CA LYS A 227 5.03 13.49 -14.40
C LYS A 227 5.54 12.08 -14.13
N PHE A 228 5.17 11.11 -14.97
CA PHE A 228 5.65 9.73 -14.85
C PHE A 228 7.15 9.62 -15.16
N PHE A 229 7.62 10.27 -16.22
CA PHE A 229 9.04 10.23 -16.64
C PHE A 229 9.98 11.08 -15.77
N THR A 230 9.44 12.06 -15.04
CA THR A 230 10.23 12.97 -14.19
C THR A 230 10.34 12.51 -12.74
N LYS A 231 9.46 11.62 -12.26
CA LYS A 231 9.49 11.14 -10.88
C LYS A 231 10.33 9.86 -10.72
N LYS A 232 11.52 10.00 -10.13
CA LYS A 232 12.15 8.93 -9.32
C LYS A 232 11.32 8.73 -8.04
N ALA A 233 10.17 8.07 -8.11
CA ALA A 233 9.31 7.92 -6.95
C ALA A 233 8.91 6.46 -6.73
N LEU A 234 9.70 5.75 -5.90
CA LEU A 234 9.15 4.74 -4.98
C LEU A 234 10.14 4.19 -3.90
N VAL A 235 11.35 4.74 -3.75
CA VAL A 235 12.38 4.10 -2.89
C VAL A 235 12.49 4.69 -1.47
N ILE A 236 11.88 5.85 -1.19
CA ILE A 236 12.12 6.57 0.10
C ILE A 236 11.08 6.21 1.18
N PHE A 237 9.94 5.64 0.82
CA PHE A 237 8.79 5.53 1.73
C PHE A 237 8.88 4.36 2.73
N LEU A 238 9.50 3.24 2.35
CA LEU A 238 9.62 2.05 3.21
C LEU A 238 10.86 2.07 4.11
N SER A 239 11.90 2.85 3.79
CA SER A 239 13.12 2.87 4.61
C SER A 239 13.05 3.84 5.79
N MET A 240 12.26 4.93 5.70
CA MET A 240 12.24 5.96 6.74
C MET A 240 11.19 5.72 7.86
N GLN A 241 10.14 4.95 7.60
CA GLN A 241 9.05 4.72 8.55
C GLN A 241 9.31 3.50 9.45
N CYS A 242 9.99 2.46 8.94
CA CYS A 242 10.39 1.30 9.74
C CYS A 242 11.24 1.72 10.95
N GLU A 243 12.33 2.48 10.79
CA GLU A 243 13.20 2.82 11.92
C GLU A 243 12.53 3.67 13.02
N ARG A 244 11.50 4.47 12.68
CA ARG A 244 10.80 5.33 13.64
C ARG A 244 9.65 4.63 14.36
N PHE A 245 8.96 3.69 13.70
CA PHE A 245 8.01 2.80 14.38
C PHE A 245 8.71 1.74 15.26
N TYR A 246 10.01 1.51 15.05
CA TYR A 246 10.80 0.49 15.76
C TYR A 246 11.70 1.03 16.88
N SER A 247 11.72 2.34 17.13
CA SER A 247 12.60 2.97 18.15
C SER A 247 11.89 3.74 19.28
N LEU A 248 10.57 3.67 19.37
CA LEU A 248 9.78 4.12 20.53
C LEU A 248 9.34 2.87 21.33
#